data_AF-A0A0C2H0A0-F1
#
_entry.id   AF-A0A0C2H0A0-F1
#
_cell.length_a   1.000
_cell.length_b   1.000
_cell.length_c   1.000
_cell.angle_alpha   90.00
_cell.angle_beta   90.00
_cell.angle_gamma   90.00
#
_symmetry.space_group_name_H-M   'P 1'
#
loop_
_entity.id
_entity.type
_entity.pdbx_description
1 polymer ?
#
loop_
_entity_poly.entity_id
_entity_poly.type
_entity_poly.pdbx_seq_one_letter_code
_entity_poly.pdbx_strand_id
1 'polypeptide(L)'
;MIRNVNKEAWLDFCLDKVGSNETFFDCVFTDESTVQGYAKLVQNNSPVHKSRYTTQKLASWGVNVLEWPPESPDLNPLELIWGNMKYFVRRKNVHNLNALREAVLEYWRSLTPEICSRYVNNIHRKMPRVVEKAGGNIYEGR
;
A
#
# COMPACT_ATOMS: atom_id res chain seq x y z
N MET A 1 -1.28 -15.13 11.89
CA MET A 1 -1.69 -16.18 10.93
C MET A 1 -2.80 -15.57 10.08
N ILE A 2 -2.63 -15.44 8.77
CA ILE A 2 -3.68 -14.91 7.87
C ILE A 2 -4.88 -15.88 7.92
N ARG A 3 -6.09 -15.34 8.13
CA ARG A 3 -7.33 -16.13 8.14
C ARG A 3 -7.57 -16.78 6.77
N ASN A 4 -8.10 -18.00 6.70
CA ASN A 4 -8.27 -18.70 5.42
C ASN A 4 -9.15 -17.94 4.41
N VAL A 5 -10.24 -17.30 4.88
CA VAL A 5 -11.08 -16.41 4.07
C VAL A 5 -10.31 -15.24 3.44
N ASN A 6 -9.26 -14.75 4.12
CA ASN A 6 -8.40 -13.73 3.51
C ASN A 6 -7.57 -14.39 2.40
N LYS A 7 -6.92 -15.53 2.65
CA LYS A 7 -6.09 -16.21 1.63
C LYS A 7 -6.81 -16.46 0.31
N GLU A 8 -8.09 -16.84 0.34
CA GLU A 8 -8.91 -17.02 -0.86
C GLU A 8 -9.14 -15.70 -1.59
N ALA A 9 -9.64 -14.68 -0.89
CA ALA A 9 -9.83 -13.33 -1.46
C ALA A 9 -8.54 -12.76 -2.08
N TRP A 10 -7.40 -13.10 -1.49
CA TRP A 10 -6.09 -12.73 -1.97
C TRP A 10 -5.66 -13.47 -3.23
N LEU A 11 -5.89 -14.78 -3.28
CA LEU A 11 -5.59 -15.59 -4.45
C LEU A 11 -6.41 -15.09 -5.64
N ASP A 12 -7.71 -14.87 -5.43
CA ASP A 12 -8.62 -14.35 -6.45
C ASP A 12 -8.17 -12.98 -6.96
N PHE A 13 -7.84 -12.06 -6.05
CA PHE A 13 -7.32 -10.74 -6.41
C PHE A 13 -6.04 -10.83 -7.24
N CYS A 14 -5.05 -11.62 -6.80
CA CYS A 14 -3.78 -11.73 -7.52
C CYS A 14 -3.96 -12.40 -8.89
N LEU A 15 -4.80 -13.43 -8.99
CA LEU A 15 -5.11 -14.09 -10.26
C LEU A 15 -5.77 -13.12 -11.25
N ASP A 16 -6.75 -12.33 -10.80
CA ASP A 16 -7.42 -11.30 -11.62
C ASP A 16 -6.43 -10.24 -12.13
N LYS A 17 -5.59 -9.68 -11.25
CA LYS A 17 -4.63 -8.62 -11.62
C LYS A 17 -3.49 -9.12 -12.51
N VAL A 18 -2.99 -10.32 -12.25
CA VAL A 18 -2.00 -10.97 -13.13
C VAL A 18 -2.63 -11.30 -14.49
N GLY A 19 -3.84 -11.87 -14.51
CA GLY A 19 -4.55 -12.23 -15.75
C GLY A 19 -4.92 -11.03 -16.62
N SER A 20 -5.23 -9.89 -16.01
CA SER A 20 -5.53 -8.62 -16.72
C SER A 20 -4.28 -7.81 -17.10
N ASN A 21 -3.07 -8.25 -16.69
CA ASN A 21 -1.82 -7.52 -16.87
C ASN A 21 -1.93 -6.06 -16.35
N GLU A 22 -2.61 -5.88 -15.21
CA GLU A 22 -2.73 -4.60 -14.52
C GLU A 22 -1.33 -4.06 -14.19
N THR A 23 -1.17 -2.74 -14.20
CA THR A 23 0.12 -2.06 -13.98
C THR A 23 0.12 -1.14 -12.76
N PHE A 24 -1.04 -0.83 -12.18
CA PHE A 24 -1.21 0.09 -11.05
C PHE A 24 -0.59 1.49 -11.26
N PHE A 25 -0.20 1.85 -12.49
CA PHE A 25 0.32 3.20 -12.80
C PHE A 25 -0.75 4.27 -12.64
N ASP A 26 -2.01 3.88 -12.80
CA ASP A 26 -3.18 4.70 -12.55
C ASP A 26 -3.64 4.61 -11.09
N CYS A 27 -2.86 4.04 -10.16
CA CYS A 27 -3.27 3.91 -8.77
C CYS A 27 -2.54 4.91 -7.86
N VAL A 28 -3.28 5.54 -6.96
CA VAL A 28 -2.75 6.40 -5.90
C VAL A 28 -2.98 5.71 -4.55
N PHE A 29 -1.88 5.45 -3.85
CA PHE A 29 -1.89 4.93 -2.48
C PHE A 29 -1.82 6.13 -1.52
N THR A 30 -2.88 6.39 -0.77
CA THR A 30 -2.95 7.52 0.16
C THR A 30 -3.81 7.18 1.36
N ASP A 31 -3.46 7.74 2.52
CA ASP A 31 -4.27 7.73 3.74
C ASP A 31 -5.27 8.91 3.78
N GLU A 32 -5.07 9.94 2.96
CA GLU A 32 -5.95 11.10 2.81
C GLU A 32 -6.70 11.11 1.47
N SER A 33 -7.98 11.50 1.52
CA SER A 33 -9.00 11.16 0.52
C SER A 33 -9.20 12.17 -0.62
N THR A 34 -8.18 12.92 -1.04
CA THR A 34 -8.27 13.88 -2.15
C THR A 34 -7.63 13.32 -3.43
N VAL A 35 -8.40 12.59 -4.24
CA VAL A 35 -7.93 12.09 -5.55
C VAL A 35 -8.87 12.58 -6.64
N GLN A 36 -8.31 13.24 -7.66
CA GLN A 36 -9.03 13.62 -8.88
C GLN A 36 -9.17 12.39 -9.81
N GLY A 37 -10.29 12.28 -10.54
CA GLY A 37 -10.79 11.08 -11.20
C GLY A 37 -9.95 10.39 -12.29
N TYR A 38 -8.65 10.67 -12.39
CA TYR A 38 -7.71 9.98 -13.28
C TYR A 38 -7.03 8.77 -12.65
N ALA A 39 -7.14 8.60 -11.33
CA ALA A 39 -6.48 7.51 -10.62
C ALA A 39 -7.42 6.73 -9.68
N LYS A 40 -7.12 5.44 -9.50
CA LYS A 40 -7.76 4.56 -8.53
C LYS A 40 -7.11 4.74 -7.15
N LEU A 41 -7.90 5.07 -6.15
CA LEU A 41 -7.50 5.13 -4.75
C LEU A 41 -7.34 3.72 -4.18
N VAL A 42 -6.18 3.41 -3.58
CA VAL A 42 -5.96 2.17 -2.81
C VAL A 42 -5.84 2.52 -1.33
N GLN A 43 -6.67 1.88 -0.50
CA GLN A 43 -6.68 2.02 0.96
C GLN A 43 -6.52 0.67 1.64
N ASN A 44 -5.98 0.67 2.86
CA ASN A 44 -5.96 -0.54 3.68
C ASN A 44 -7.37 -0.89 4.19
N ASN A 45 -7.57 -2.12 4.63
CA ASN A 45 -8.87 -2.61 5.09
C ASN A 45 -9.23 -2.17 6.53
N SER A 46 -8.81 -0.98 6.97
CA SER A 46 -9.19 -0.45 8.29
C SER A 46 -10.68 -0.10 8.34
N PRO A 47 -11.41 -0.40 9.43
CA PRO A 47 -12.85 -0.12 9.54
C PRO A 47 -13.24 1.33 9.24
N VAL A 48 -12.35 2.30 9.52
CA VAL A 48 -12.60 3.72 9.27
C VAL A 48 -12.70 4.06 7.78
N HIS A 49 -11.98 3.34 6.91
CA HIS A 49 -12.07 3.52 5.46
C HIS A 49 -13.35 2.90 4.88
N LYS A 50 -13.92 1.91 5.58
CA LYS A 50 -15.19 1.26 5.22
C LYS A 50 -16.42 1.89 5.86
N SER A 51 -16.25 2.94 6.67
CA SER A 51 -17.38 3.61 7.31
C SER A 51 -18.34 4.16 6.25
N ARG A 52 -19.65 4.17 6.57
CA ARG A 52 -20.68 4.74 5.69
C ARG A 52 -20.34 6.18 5.30
N TYR A 53 -19.81 6.96 6.23
CA TYR A 53 -19.42 8.34 5.98
C TYR A 53 -18.30 8.41 4.91
N THR A 54 -17.22 7.65 5.10
CA THR A 54 -16.06 7.67 4.20
C THR A 54 -16.43 7.21 2.80
N THR A 55 -17.16 6.09 2.68
CA THR A 55 -17.55 5.53 1.37
C THR A 55 -18.51 6.46 0.61
N GLN A 56 -19.50 7.06 1.30
CA GLN A 56 -20.37 8.06 0.68
C GLN A 56 -19.61 9.31 0.25
N LYS A 57 -18.62 9.75 1.04
CA LYS A 57 -17.84 10.94 0.71
C LYS A 57 -16.96 10.72 -0.52
N LEU A 58 -16.26 9.58 -0.57
CA LEU A 58 -15.46 9.18 -1.75
C LEU A 58 -16.32 9.09 -3.01
N ALA A 59 -17.52 8.49 -2.90
CA ALA A 59 -18.47 8.43 -4.01
C ALA A 59 -18.93 9.83 -4.44
N SER A 60 -19.24 10.73 -3.50
CA SER A 60 -19.65 12.11 -3.81
C SER A 60 -18.57 12.94 -4.51
N TRP A 61 -17.30 12.57 -4.32
CA TRP A 61 -16.15 13.18 -4.99
C TRP A 61 -15.81 12.51 -6.32
N GLY A 62 -16.51 11.44 -6.71
CA GLY A 62 -16.19 10.67 -7.91
C GLY A 62 -14.85 9.94 -7.82
N VAL A 63 -14.38 9.63 -6.61
CA VAL A 63 -13.13 8.89 -6.42
C VAL A 63 -13.37 7.43 -6.79
N ASN A 64 -12.58 6.93 -7.74
CA ASN A 64 -12.55 5.51 -8.05
C ASN A 64 -11.72 4.78 -6.99
N VAL A 65 -12.30 3.85 -6.24
CA VAL A 65 -11.59 3.10 -5.20
C VAL A 65 -11.32 1.69 -5.72
N LEU A 66 -10.07 1.26 -5.70
CA LEU A 66 -9.71 -0.12 -6.00
C LEU A 66 -9.93 -0.96 -4.75
N GLU A 67 -10.77 -1.99 -4.85
CA GLU A 67 -10.92 -2.97 -3.76
C GLU A 67 -9.59 -3.67 -3.52
N TRP A 68 -9.11 -3.61 -2.28
CA TRP A 68 -7.84 -4.18 -1.86
C TRP A 68 -8.07 -5.29 -0.82
N PRO A 69 -7.39 -6.46 -0.94
CA PRO A 69 -7.64 -7.58 -0.06
C PRO A 69 -7.30 -7.29 1.42
N PRO A 70 -7.95 -7.97 2.38
CA PRO A 70 -7.69 -7.79 3.82
C PRO A 70 -6.29 -8.24 4.23
N GLU A 71 -5.68 -7.61 5.25
CA GLU A 71 -4.43 -8.11 5.87
C GLU A 71 -3.24 -8.27 4.90
N SER A 72 -3.05 -7.31 3.99
CA SER A 72 -2.00 -7.33 2.95
C SER A 72 -0.86 -6.33 3.14
N PRO A 73 -0.04 -6.48 4.20
CA PRO A 73 1.12 -5.62 4.38
C PRO A 73 2.16 -5.84 3.26
N ASP A 74 2.29 -7.08 2.77
CA ASP A 74 3.32 -7.45 1.79
C ASP A 74 3.15 -6.78 0.42
N LEU A 75 1.92 -6.37 0.07
CA LEU A 75 1.59 -5.70 -1.19
C LEU A 75 1.28 -4.21 -1.04
N ASN A 76 1.29 -3.65 0.16
CA ASN A 76 1.10 -2.21 0.36
C ASN A 76 2.45 -1.49 0.26
N PRO A 77 2.71 -0.68 -0.79
CA PRO A 77 3.97 0.06 -0.95
C PRO A 77 4.27 0.97 0.23
N LEU A 78 3.24 1.48 0.90
CA LEU A 78 3.38 2.36 2.06
C LEU A 78 4.06 1.63 3.23
N GLU A 79 3.84 0.32 3.41
CA GLU A 79 4.50 -0.44 4.48
C GLU A 79 6.02 -0.52 4.25
N LEU A 80 6.46 -0.63 2.99
CA LEU A 80 7.89 -0.58 2.64
C LEU A 80 8.48 0.81 2.88
N ILE A 81 7.76 1.87 2.48
CA ILE A 81 8.16 3.26 2.71
C ILE A 81 8.29 3.53 4.22
N TRP A 82 7.30 3.09 5.02
CA TRP A 82 7.31 3.23 6.47
C TRP A 82 8.40 2.40 7.14
N GLY A 83 8.66 1.18 6.66
CA GLY A 83 9.80 0.36 7.11
C GLY A 83 11.12 1.09 6.94
N ASN A 84 11.36 1.62 5.74
CA ASN A 84 12.59 2.34 5.40
C ASN A 84 12.69 3.69 6.13
N MET A 85 11.59 4.43 6.29
CA MET A 85 11.55 5.66 7.09
C MET A 85 11.92 5.40 8.55
N LYS A 86 11.32 4.38 9.17
CA LYS A 86 11.66 3.99 10.55
C LYS A 86 13.12 3.63 10.70
N TYR A 87 13.68 2.92 9.72
CA TYR A 87 15.11 2.59 9.70
C TYR A 87 15.99 3.84 9.58
N PHE A 88 15.65 4.77 8.68
CA PHE A 88 16.34 6.05 8.51
C PHE A 88 16.34 6.87 9.80
N VAL A 89 15.17 7.06 10.40
CA VAL A 89 15.00 7.79 11.67
C VAL A 89 15.80 7.14 12.80
N ARG A 90 15.79 5.81 12.89
CA ARG A 90 16.56 5.06 13.90
C ARG A 90 18.07 5.26 13.73
N ARG A 91 18.58 5.34 12.50
CA ARG A 91 20.00 5.63 12.23
C ARG A 91 20.40 7.06 12.56
N LYS A 92 19.48 8.01 12.48
CA LYS A 92 19.70 9.40 12.90
C LYS A 92 19.81 9.58 14.41
N ASN A 93 19.45 8.55 15.20
CA ASN A 93 19.54 8.56 16.66
C ASN A 93 18.86 9.80 17.28
N VAL A 94 17.60 10.07 16.87
CA VAL A 94 16.82 11.22 17.34
C VAL A 94 16.26 10.99 18.75
N HIS A 95 16.31 12.01 19.61
CA HIS A 95 15.92 11.92 21.03
C HIS A 95 14.81 12.88 21.47
N ASN A 96 14.26 13.67 20.55
CA ASN A 96 13.17 14.60 20.84
C ASN A 96 12.21 14.73 19.66
N LEU A 97 11.03 15.29 19.94
CA LEU A 97 9.94 15.38 18.97
C LEU A 97 10.28 16.28 17.76
N ASN A 98 11.03 17.35 17.95
CA ASN A 98 11.40 18.25 16.85
C ASN A 98 12.38 17.57 15.91
N ALA A 99 13.43 16.94 16.44
CA ALA A 99 14.38 16.15 15.66
C ALA A 99 13.70 14.96 14.94
N LEU A 100 12.72 14.32 15.58
CA LEU A 100 11.91 13.28 14.93
C LEU A 100 11.13 13.85 13.73
N ARG A 101 10.43 14.97 13.90
CA ARG A 101 9.69 15.63 12.80
C ARG A 101 10.61 16.01 11.65
N GLU A 102 11.77 16.60 11.94
CA GLU A 102 12.76 16.96 10.94
C GLU A 102 13.28 15.74 10.18
N ALA A 103 13.61 14.65 10.88
CA ALA A 103 14.08 13.42 10.26
C ALA A 103 13.00 12.75 9.37
N VAL A 104 11.74 12.79 9.78
CA VAL A 104 10.61 12.29 8.96
C VAL A 104 10.46 13.14 7.70
N LEU A 105 10.46 14.47 7.81
CA LEU A 105 10.34 15.37 6.66
C LEU A 105 11.53 15.24 5.70
N GLU A 106 12.73 15.05 6.24
CA GLU A 106 13.94 14.82 5.43
C GLU A 106 13.85 13.51 4.65
N TYR A 107 13.43 12.42 5.28
CA TYR A 107 13.20 11.16 4.57
C TYR A 107 12.12 11.34 3.50
N TRP A 108 11.01 12.02 3.82
CA TRP A 108 9.93 12.26 2.88
C TRP A 108 10.39 13.03 1.64
N ARG A 109 11.21 14.07 1.83
CA ARG A 109 11.81 14.86 0.73
C ARG A 109 12.78 14.04 -0.13
N SER A 110 13.30 12.93 0.37
CA SER A 110 14.16 12.03 -0.40
C SER A 110 13.39 11.09 -1.33
N LEU A 111 12.07 10.96 -1.18
CA LEU A 111 11.23 10.12 -2.05
C LEU A 111 11.01 10.81 -3.40
N THR A 112 11.76 10.39 -4.41
CA THR A 112 11.58 10.84 -5.79
C THR A 112 10.49 10.01 -6.50
N PRO A 113 9.90 10.51 -7.60
CA PRO A 113 8.99 9.72 -8.42
C PRO A 113 9.56 8.37 -8.83
N GLU A 114 10.85 8.29 -9.17
CA GLU A 114 11.52 7.05 -9.57
C GLU A 114 11.58 6.05 -8.41
N ILE A 115 11.82 6.52 -7.18
CA ILE A 115 11.80 5.69 -5.97
C ILE A 115 10.36 5.18 -5.73
N CYS A 116 9.36 6.05 -5.82
CA CYS A 116 7.96 5.68 -5.67
C CYS A 116 7.52 4.65 -6.73
N SER A 117 7.89 4.84 -8.00
CA SER A 117 7.62 3.88 -9.07
C SER A 117 8.26 2.53 -8.81
N ARG A 118 9.46 2.47 -8.21
CA ARG A 118 10.07 1.17 -7.81
C ARG A 118 9.26 0.45 -6.74
N TYR A 119 8.70 1.16 -5.77
CA TYR A 119 7.84 0.55 -4.75
C TYR A 119 6.53 0.03 -5.36
N VAL A 120 5.90 0.79 -6.26
CA VAL A 120 4.68 0.34 -6.97
C VAL A 120 4.98 -0.86 -7.87
N ASN A 121 6.08 -0.82 -8.63
CA ASN A 121 6.52 -1.94 -9.47
C ASN A 121 6.88 -3.20 -8.68
N ASN A 122 7.24 -3.06 -7.40
CA ASN A 122 7.53 -4.21 -6.54
C ASN A 122 6.26 -5.05 -6.29
N ILE A 123 5.07 -4.43 -6.26
CA ILE A 123 3.78 -5.14 -6.12
C ILE A 123 3.64 -6.19 -7.22
N HIS A 124 3.89 -5.82 -8.48
CA HIS A 124 3.83 -6.75 -9.62
C HIS A 124 4.75 -7.94 -9.48
N ARG A 125 5.95 -7.73 -8.95
CA ARG A 125 6.91 -8.82 -8.72
C ARG A 125 6.46 -9.75 -7.60
N LYS A 126 5.70 -9.25 -6.63
CA LYS A 126 5.22 -10.02 -5.48
C LYS A 126 3.95 -10.81 -5.78
N MET A 127 3.06 -10.30 -6.62
CA MET A 127 1.78 -10.96 -6.95
C MET A 127 1.92 -12.42 -7.37
N PRO A 128 2.83 -12.80 -8.31
CA PRO A 128 3.03 -14.21 -8.68
C PRO A 128 3.44 -15.09 -7.49
N ARG A 129 4.24 -14.56 -6.56
CA ARG A 129 4.69 -15.29 -5.37
C ARG A 129 3.55 -15.50 -4.36
N VAL A 130 2.58 -14.59 -4.29
CA VAL A 130 1.35 -14.78 -3.50
C VAL A 130 0.53 -15.93 -4.09
N VAL A 131 0.43 -15.98 -5.43
CA VAL A 131 -0.27 -17.04 -6.16
C VAL A 131 0.41 -18.40 -5.91
N GLU A 132 1.73 -18.49 -6.03
CA GLU A 132 2.51 -19.71 -5.72
C GLU A 132 2.30 -20.21 -4.29
N LYS A 133 2.02 -19.29 -3.35
CA LYS A 133 1.76 -19.61 -1.94
C LYS A 133 0.27 -19.75 -1.62
N ALA A 134 -0.61 -19.78 -2.61
CA ALA A 134 -2.05 -19.88 -2.45
C ALA A 134 -2.61 -18.86 -1.43
N GLY A 135 -2.20 -17.58 -1.57
CA GLY A 135 -2.61 -16.50 -0.66
C GLY A 135 -1.86 -16.45 0.67
N GLY A 136 -0.80 -17.24 0.83
CA GLY A 136 0.09 -17.20 2.00
C GLY A 136 1.05 -16.02 2.01
N ASN A 137 1.63 -15.74 3.19
CA ASN A 137 2.65 -14.70 3.38
C ASN A 137 3.87 -14.93 2.47
N ILE A 138 4.44 -13.84 1.95
CA ILE A 138 5.72 -13.88 1.24
C ILE A 138 6.83 -13.49 2.21
N TYR A 139 7.68 -14.44 2.59
CA TYR A 139 8.90 -14.12 3.32
C TYR A 139 9.99 -13.70 2.33
N GLU A 140 10.39 -12.43 2.40
CA GLU A 140 11.63 -11.96 1.81
C GLU A 140 12.73 -12.14 2.86
N GLY A 141 13.59 -13.14 2.67
CA GLY A 141 14.75 -13.35 3.52
C GLY A 141 15.58 -12.07 3.61
N ARG A 142 15.98 -11.70 4.83
CA ARG A 142 16.88 -10.56 5.08
C ARG A 142 18.28 -10.83 4.58
#